data_AF-A0A521NN95-F1
#
_entry.id   AF-A0A521NN95-F1
#
_cell.length_a   1.000
_cell.length_b   1.000
_cell.length_c   1.000
_cell.angle_alpha   90.00
_cell.angle_beta   90.00
_cell.angle_gamma   90.00
#
_symmetry.space_group_name_H-M   'P 1'
#
loop_
_entity.id
_entity.type
_entity.pdbx_description
1 polymer ?
#
loop_
_entity_poly.entity_id
_entity_poly.type
_entity_poly.pdbx_seq_one_letter_code
_entity_poly.pdbx_strand_id
1 'polypeptide(L)'
;MLRSLRPFVAAVLAALVSLPAAAAGETPPRFSKDEQPLRQAVEDAAMCFHFAGEFGGDGSARDREVKREMAKVCKDESQQRVMQAYRKNPRDRRLYPAVLMLDGMVKGPALTEAEKARLCAVAKTELVCP
;
A
#
# COMPACT_ATOMS: atom_id res chain seq x y z
N MET A 1 -18.00 45.97 -52.30
CA MET A 1 -16.63 45.79 -51.76
C MET A 1 -16.74 45.47 -50.28
N LEU A 2 -15.98 44.46 -49.84
CA LEU A 2 -15.46 44.12 -48.51
C LEU A 2 -16.26 44.59 -47.27
N ARG A 3 -16.89 43.68 -46.51
CA ARG A 3 -16.33 42.78 -45.45
C ARG A 3 -16.39 43.41 -44.05
N SER A 4 -16.53 42.53 -43.05
CA SER A 4 -16.13 42.70 -41.64
C SER A 4 -17.23 43.18 -40.67
N LEU A 5 -17.52 42.53 -39.53
CA LEU A 5 -17.27 41.19 -38.98
C LEU A 5 -18.21 41.12 -37.74
N ARG A 6 -19.09 40.10 -37.66
CA ARG A 6 -19.67 39.65 -36.38
C ARG A 6 -18.69 38.62 -35.79
N PRO A 7 -18.56 38.53 -34.46
CA PRO A 7 -19.00 37.28 -33.84
C PRO A 7 -19.73 37.50 -32.50
N PHE A 8 -20.91 36.91 -32.30
CA PHE A 8 -21.10 35.60 -31.67
C PHE A 8 -20.67 35.57 -30.19
N VAL A 9 -21.63 35.89 -29.32
CA VAL A 9 -21.59 35.50 -27.90
C VAL A 9 -21.87 33.99 -27.87
N ALA A 10 -20.81 33.19 -27.70
CA ALA A 10 -20.91 31.76 -27.56
C ALA A 10 -21.42 31.42 -26.14
N ALA A 11 -22.63 30.88 -26.05
CA ALA A 11 -23.15 30.29 -24.82
C ALA A 11 -22.41 28.97 -24.54
N VAL A 12 -21.59 28.96 -23.49
CA VAL A 12 -20.92 27.76 -22.98
C VAL A 12 -21.94 26.97 -22.15
N LEU A 13 -22.55 25.95 -22.75
CA LEU A 13 -23.27 24.89 -22.03
C LEU A 13 -22.30 23.76 -21.75
N ALA A 14 -21.63 23.83 -20.60
CA ALA A 14 -20.87 22.70 -20.06
C ALA A 14 -21.86 21.64 -19.57
N ALA A 15 -22.09 20.61 -20.38
CA ALA A 15 -22.81 19.42 -19.96
C ALA A 15 -21.98 18.69 -18.90
N LEU A 16 -22.39 18.80 -17.64
CA LEU A 16 -21.91 17.98 -16.54
C LEU A 16 -22.34 16.53 -16.81
N VAL A 17 -21.47 15.76 -17.45
CA VAL A 17 -21.63 14.32 -17.55
C VAL A 17 -21.33 13.75 -16.17
N SER A 18 -22.39 13.48 -15.40
CA SER A 18 -22.31 12.73 -14.15
C SER A 18 -21.85 11.30 -14.47
N LEU A 19 -20.54 11.04 -14.35
CA LEU A 19 -20.06 9.66 -14.30
C LEU A 19 -20.56 9.02 -13.00
N PRO A 20 -21.18 7.82 -13.04
CA PRO A 20 -21.46 7.08 -11.83
C PRO A 20 -20.13 6.57 -11.27
N ALA A 21 -19.71 7.12 -10.14
CA ALA A 21 -18.65 6.56 -9.32
C ALA A 21 -19.16 5.26 -8.67
N ALA A 22 -19.25 4.19 -9.46
CA ALA A 22 -19.38 2.84 -8.93
C ALA A 22 -18.01 2.40 -8.39
N ALA A 23 -17.57 3.02 -7.29
CA ALA A 23 -16.55 2.45 -6.44
C ALA A 23 -17.19 1.30 -5.66
N ALA A 24 -17.47 0.20 -6.36
CA ALA A 24 -17.69 -1.08 -5.72
C ALA A 24 -16.37 -1.41 -5.02
N GLY A 25 -16.32 -1.12 -3.72
CA GLY A 25 -15.24 -1.50 -2.85
C GLY A 25 -15.22 -3.01 -2.72
N GLU A 26 -14.74 -3.70 -3.75
CA GLU A 26 -14.44 -5.13 -3.68
C GLU A 26 -13.41 -5.34 -2.57
N THR A 27 -13.87 -5.91 -1.46
CA THR A 27 -12.99 -6.47 -0.45
C THR A 27 -12.03 -7.43 -1.17
N PRO A 28 -10.71 -7.26 -1.04
CA PRO A 28 -9.76 -8.16 -1.67
C PRO A 28 -10.09 -9.62 -1.34
N PRO A 29 -9.95 -10.56 -2.30
CA PRO A 29 -10.21 -11.97 -2.03
C PRO A 29 -9.37 -12.44 -0.84
N ARG A 30 -9.84 -13.42 -0.07
CA ARG A 30 -9.02 -14.01 1.00
C ARG A 30 -7.96 -14.94 0.40
N PHE A 31 -6.85 -15.14 1.11
CA PHE A 31 -5.88 -16.18 0.75
C PHE A 31 -6.52 -17.56 0.81
N SER A 32 -6.26 -18.39 -0.20
CA SER A 32 -6.70 -19.78 -0.23
C SER A 32 -5.92 -20.63 0.80
N LYS A 33 -6.31 -21.90 0.97
CA LYS A 33 -5.57 -22.84 1.84
C LYS A 33 -4.15 -23.08 1.33
N ASP A 34 -3.97 -23.14 0.01
CA ASP A 34 -2.67 -23.38 -0.62
C ASP A 34 -1.73 -22.17 -0.49
N GLU A 35 -2.28 -20.98 -0.22
CA GLU A 35 -1.55 -19.74 0.01
C GLU A 35 -1.18 -19.52 1.49
N GLN A 36 -1.34 -20.52 2.36
CA GLN A 36 -1.06 -20.40 3.79
C GLN A 36 0.34 -19.83 4.10
N PRO A 37 1.44 -20.22 3.42
CA PRO A 37 2.76 -19.64 3.67
C PRO A 37 2.87 -18.16 3.31
N LEU A 38 2.08 -17.69 2.34
CA LEU A 38 2.03 -16.27 1.96
C LEU A 38 1.15 -15.49 2.93
N ARG A 39 0.03 -16.07 3.37
CA ARG A 39 -0.82 -15.48 4.41
C ARG A 39 -0.04 -15.26 5.70
N GLN A 40 0.70 -16.28 6.16
CA GLN A 40 1.55 -16.14 7.35
C GLN A 40 2.59 -15.04 7.18
N ALA A 41 3.22 -14.93 6.00
CA ALA A 41 4.21 -13.89 5.75
C ALA A 41 3.61 -12.48 5.78
N VAL A 42 2.35 -12.30 5.35
CA VAL A 42 1.60 -11.05 5.48
C VAL A 42 1.30 -10.72 6.94
N GLU A 43 0.92 -11.70 7.75
CA GLU A 43 0.69 -11.54 9.19
C GLU A 43 1.98 -11.21 9.94
N ASP A 44 3.08 -11.90 9.62
CA ASP A 44 4.41 -11.63 10.17
C ASP A 44 4.88 -10.21 9.84
N ALA A 45 4.61 -9.72 8.62
CA ALA A 45 4.94 -8.35 8.22
C ALA A 45 4.19 -7.31 9.06
N ALA A 46 2.89 -7.53 9.31
CA ALA A 46 2.10 -6.64 10.16
C ALA A 46 2.59 -6.64 11.62
N MET A 47 2.91 -7.81 12.19
CA MET A 47 3.47 -7.90 13.54
C MET A 47 4.87 -7.28 13.64
N CYS A 48 5.70 -7.49 12.62
CA CYS A 48 7.02 -6.88 12.56
C CYS A 48 6.92 -5.35 12.54
N PHE A 49 6.03 -4.79 11.72
CA PHE A 49 5.77 -3.35 11.66
C PHE A 49 5.24 -2.80 12.99
N HIS A 50 4.32 -3.52 13.64
CA HIS A 50 3.80 -3.15 14.95
C HIS A 50 4.92 -2.99 16.00
N PHE A 51 5.78 -4.00 16.15
CA PHE A 51 6.89 -3.91 17.10
C PHE A 51 7.96 -2.90 16.68
N ALA A 52 8.20 -2.70 15.38
CA ALA A 52 9.10 -1.66 14.90
C ALA A 52 8.63 -0.26 15.32
N GLY A 53 7.30 -0.03 15.39
CA GLY A 53 6.72 1.20 15.93
C GLY A 53 6.87 1.34 17.45
N GLU A 54 7.06 0.25 18.19
CA GLU A 54 7.34 0.28 19.63
C GLU A 54 8.83 0.45 19.97
N PHE A 55 9.72 0.19 19.00
CA PHE A 55 11.16 0.20 19.22
C PHE A 55 11.69 1.64 19.27
N GLY A 56 12.08 2.09 20.46
CA GLY A 56 12.58 3.45 20.70
C GLY A 56 14.09 3.61 20.47
N GLY A 57 14.86 2.53 20.54
CA GLY A 57 16.31 2.54 20.37
C GLY A 57 17.10 3.13 21.54
N ASP A 58 16.45 3.33 22.70
CA ASP A 58 17.05 3.91 23.91
C ASP A 58 17.80 2.88 24.77
N GLY A 59 17.76 1.60 24.39
CA GLY A 59 18.39 0.50 25.13
C GLY A 59 17.74 0.19 26.48
N SER A 60 16.54 0.72 26.76
CA SER A 60 15.77 0.45 27.96
C SER A 60 15.43 -1.05 28.12
N ALA A 61 14.92 -1.43 29.29
CA ALA A 61 14.44 -2.80 29.49
C ALA A 61 13.32 -3.16 28.50
N ARG A 62 12.44 -2.21 28.20
CA ARG A 62 11.37 -2.36 27.22
C ARG A 62 11.94 -2.51 25.81
N ASP A 63 12.89 -1.69 25.42
CA ASP A 63 13.53 -1.77 24.10
C ASP A 63 14.21 -3.14 23.86
N ARG A 64 14.85 -3.68 24.90
CA ARG A 64 15.43 -5.05 24.86
C ARG A 64 14.37 -6.15 24.77
N GLU A 65 13.18 -5.95 25.34
CA GLU A 65 12.05 -6.87 25.21
C GLU A 65 11.46 -6.80 23.80
N VAL A 66 11.13 -5.60 23.33
CA VAL A 66 10.62 -5.35 21.97
C VAL A 66 11.57 -5.92 20.93
N LYS A 67 12.88 -5.68 21.05
CA LYS A 67 13.89 -6.26 20.15
C LYS A 67 13.86 -7.80 20.11
N ARG A 68 13.59 -8.46 21.24
CA ARG A 68 13.47 -9.93 21.30
C ARG A 68 12.21 -10.42 20.62
N GLU A 69 11.08 -9.74 20.80
CA GLU A 69 9.83 -10.09 20.13
C GLU A 69 9.91 -9.83 18.62
N MET A 70 10.49 -8.68 18.21
CA MET A 70 10.79 -8.38 16.81
C MET A 70 11.59 -9.50 16.16
N ALA A 71 12.65 -10.00 16.81
CA ALA A 71 13.48 -11.07 16.24
C ALA A 71 12.70 -12.38 15.97
N LYS A 72 11.57 -12.61 16.64
CA LYS A 72 10.73 -13.80 16.40
C LYS A 72 9.85 -13.66 15.17
N VAL A 73 9.42 -12.44 14.82
CA VAL A 73 8.43 -12.18 13.76
C VAL A 73 9.01 -11.50 12.52
N CYS A 74 10.02 -10.64 12.68
CA CYS A 74 10.72 -9.95 11.60
C CYS A 74 11.73 -10.88 10.90
N LYS A 75 11.24 -11.94 10.25
CA LYS A 75 12.09 -12.91 9.53
C LYS A 75 12.33 -12.47 8.09
N ASP A 76 13.59 -12.46 7.66
CA ASP A 76 13.99 -12.15 6.28
C ASP A 76 13.21 -12.99 5.25
N GLU A 77 12.97 -14.28 5.52
CA GLU A 77 12.23 -15.17 4.62
C GLU A 77 10.77 -14.73 4.41
N SER A 78 10.06 -14.39 5.49
CA SER A 78 8.67 -13.92 5.43
C SER A 78 8.59 -12.59 4.67
N GLN A 79 9.47 -11.65 4.99
CA GLN A 79 9.56 -10.36 4.31
C GLN A 79 9.85 -10.52 2.81
N GLN A 80 10.84 -11.34 2.45
CA GLN A 80 11.16 -11.63 1.06
C GLN A 80 10.01 -12.31 0.33
N ARG A 81 9.27 -13.21 1.00
CA ARG A 81 8.12 -13.88 0.40
C ARG A 81 7.02 -12.89 0.00
N VAL A 82 6.70 -11.91 0.85
CA VAL A 82 5.75 -10.84 0.52
C VAL A 82 6.25 -10.03 -0.68
N MET A 83 7.51 -9.57 -0.64
CA MET A 83 8.07 -8.74 -1.71
C MET A 83 8.17 -9.49 -3.04
N GLN A 84 8.53 -10.77 -3.02
CA GLN A 84 8.57 -11.62 -4.21
C GLN A 84 7.16 -11.87 -4.77
N ALA A 85 6.17 -12.14 -3.91
CA ALA A 85 4.79 -12.32 -4.34
C ALA A 85 4.24 -11.05 -5.00
N TYR A 86 4.51 -9.88 -4.42
CA TYR A 86 4.12 -8.59 -4.99
C TYR A 86 4.83 -8.33 -6.33
N ARG A 87 6.12 -8.64 -6.46
CA ARG A 87 6.84 -8.50 -7.74
C ARG A 87 6.30 -9.42 -8.83
N LYS A 88 5.88 -10.64 -8.46
CA LYS A 88 5.25 -11.60 -9.39
C LYS A 88 3.85 -11.15 -9.82
N ASN A 89 3.07 -10.59 -8.91
CA ASN A 89 1.75 -10.06 -9.20
C ASN A 89 1.51 -8.71 -8.51
N PRO A 90 1.92 -7.58 -9.12
CA PRO A 90 1.80 -6.25 -8.51
C PRO A 90 0.35 -5.75 -8.46
N ARG A 91 -0.60 -6.48 -9.04
CA ARG A 91 -2.03 -6.20 -8.98
C ARG A 91 -2.73 -6.91 -7.82
N ASP A 92 -2.02 -7.75 -7.07
CA ASP A 92 -2.58 -8.42 -5.89
C ASP A 92 -2.75 -7.42 -4.73
N ARG A 93 -3.96 -6.85 -4.65
CA ARG A 93 -4.35 -5.88 -3.63
C ARG A 93 -4.22 -6.40 -2.19
N ARG A 94 -4.24 -7.73 -2.00
CA ARG A 94 -4.10 -8.35 -0.67
C ARG A 94 -2.73 -8.11 -0.05
N LEU A 95 -1.72 -7.89 -0.89
CA LEU A 95 -0.34 -7.68 -0.47
C LEU A 95 -0.03 -6.23 -0.14
N TYR A 96 -0.88 -5.28 -0.57
CA TYR A 96 -0.53 -3.86 -0.52
C TYR A 96 -0.24 -3.34 0.89
N PRO A 97 -1.05 -3.65 1.92
CA PRO A 97 -0.73 -3.21 3.28
C PRO A 97 0.62 -3.74 3.76
N ALA A 98 0.91 -5.03 3.53
CA ALA A 98 2.18 -5.64 3.94
C ALA A 98 3.38 -5.06 3.17
N VAL A 99 3.22 -4.80 1.87
CA VAL A 99 4.27 -4.17 1.04
C VAL A 99 4.58 -2.75 1.53
N LEU A 100 3.55 -1.97 1.87
CA LEU A 100 3.71 -0.63 2.43
C LEU A 100 4.37 -0.66 3.82
N MET A 101 3.94 -1.58 4.69
CA MET A 101 4.51 -1.77 6.02
C MET A 101 5.99 -2.17 5.97
N LEU A 102 6.39 -2.96 4.97
CA LEU A 102 7.77 -3.41 4.79
C LEU A 102 8.68 -2.40 4.09
N ASP A 103 8.14 -1.31 3.55
CA ASP A 103 8.95 -0.29 2.87
C ASP A 103 9.95 0.34 3.85
N GLY A 104 11.23 0.39 3.45
CA GLY A 104 12.32 0.83 4.32
C GLY A 104 12.75 -0.16 5.42
N MET A 105 12.00 -1.25 5.65
CA MET A 105 12.37 -2.30 6.61
C MET A 105 13.15 -3.46 5.97
N VAL A 106 12.90 -3.72 4.68
CA VAL A 106 13.48 -4.85 3.95
C VAL A 106 14.70 -4.44 3.14
N LYS A 107 15.66 -5.37 3.00
CA LYS A 107 16.81 -5.19 2.10
C LYS A 107 16.32 -5.22 0.65
N GLY A 108 16.43 -4.10 -0.06
CA GLY A 108 16.04 -4.00 -1.46
C GLY A 108 15.79 -2.56 -1.90
N PRO A 109 15.44 -2.33 -3.18
CA PRO A 109 14.98 -1.03 -3.62
C PRO A 109 13.70 -0.66 -2.87
N ALA A 110 13.69 0.54 -2.31
CA ALA A 110 12.49 1.13 -1.72
C ALA A 110 11.41 1.36 -2.79
N LEU A 111 10.16 1.42 -2.37
CA LEU A 111 9.07 1.80 -3.26
C LEU A 111 9.26 3.24 -3.71
N THR A 112 9.03 3.51 -5.00
CA THR A 112 8.97 4.88 -5.49
C THR A 112 7.73 5.59 -4.94
N GLU A 113 7.76 6.92 -4.85
CA GLU A 113 6.61 7.72 -4.42
C GLU A 113 5.35 7.44 -5.26
N ALA A 114 5.51 7.22 -6.56
CA ALA A 114 4.41 6.85 -7.46
C ALA A 114 3.82 5.47 -7.11
N GLU A 115 4.65 4.50 -6.76
CA GLU A 115 4.18 3.21 -6.29
C GLU A 115 3.46 3.33 -4.96
N LYS A 116 4.05 4.02 -3.98
CA LYS A 116 3.41 4.26 -2.67
C LYS A 116 2.04 4.88 -2.82
N ALA A 117 1.92 5.96 -3.60
CA ALA A 117 0.65 6.62 -3.86
C ALA A 117 -0.39 5.66 -4.49
N ARG A 118 0.03 4.83 -5.46
CA ARG A 118 -0.85 3.82 -6.08
C ARG A 118 -1.32 2.77 -5.09
N LEU A 119 -0.42 2.23 -4.25
CA LEU A 119 -0.79 1.26 -3.22
C LEU A 119 -1.72 1.90 -2.20
N CYS A 120 -1.40 3.11 -1.74
CA CYS A 120 -2.17 3.83 -0.73
C CYS A 120 -3.59 4.20 -1.16
N ALA A 121 -3.79 4.56 -2.43
CA ALA A 121 -5.13 4.79 -2.99
C ALA A 121 -6.06 3.57 -2.88
N VAL A 122 -5.52 2.37 -2.62
CA VAL A 122 -6.26 1.11 -2.59
C VAL A 122 -6.20 0.41 -1.23
N ALA A 123 -5.10 0.55 -0.49
CA ALA A 123 -4.78 -0.33 0.64
C ALA A 123 -5.66 -0.15 1.88
N LYS A 124 -6.55 0.88 1.93
CA LYS A 124 -7.47 1.17 3.05
C LYS A 124 -6.81 1.05 4.44
N THR A 125 -5.53 1.44 4.56
CA THR A 125 -4.76 1.39 5.80
C THR A 125 -4.22 2.77 6.11
N GLU A 126 -4.75 3.41 7.14
CA GLU A 126 -4.34 4.75 7.56
C GLU A 126 -2.97 4.76 8.26
N LEU A 127 -2.46 3.58 8.64
CA LEU A 127 -1.19 3.44 9.38
C LEU A 127 0.06 3.76 8.54
N VAL A 128 -0.02 3.54 7.22
CA VAL A 128 1.11 3.67 6.28
C VAL A 128 0.80 4.61 5.12
N CYS A 129 -0.44 5.11 5.05
CA CYS A 129 -0.93 6.01 4.01
C CYS A 129 -1.60 7.21 4.69
N PRO A 130 -0.94 8.39 4.71
CA PRO A 130 -1.51 9.62 5.25
C PRO A 130 -2.58 10.24 4.34
#